data_AF-A0A9E0GBA2-F1
#
_entry.id   AF-A0A9E0GBA2-F1
#
_cell.length_a   1.000
_cell.length_b   1.000
_cell.length_c   1.000
_cell.angle_alpha   90.00
_cell.angle_beta   90.00
_cell.angle_gamma   90.00
#
_symmetry.space_group_name_H-M   'P 1'
#
loop_
_entity.id
_entity.type
_entity.pdbx_description
1 polymer ?
#
loop_
_entity_poly.entity_id
_entity_poly.type
_entity_poly.pdbx_seq_one_letter_code
_entity_poly.pdbx_strand_id
1 'polypeptide(L)'
;MEKGKIVQILGPVIDVEFETEQLPLIHDALTVVNKGKEVVMEVEQHMGNRTVRCILLAASEGLHKGMEVTATGGPIKVPVGKQTLGRMFNVLGEAMDK
;
A
#
# COMPACT_ATOMS: atom_id res chain seq x y z
N MET A 1 6.74 -12.47 -4.01
CA MET A 1 6.07 -11.35 -3.32
C MET A 1 5.95 -11.75 -1.87
N GLU A 2 6.54 -10.96 -0.98
CA GLU A 2 6.48 -11.22 0.45
C GLU A 2 5.11 -10.83 1.00
N LYS A 3 4.63 -11.59 1.97
CA LYS A 3 3.32 -11.40 2.59
C LYS A 3 3.50 -10.95 4.03
N GLY A 4 2.68 -9.99 4.43
CA GLY A 4 2.56 -9.50 5.80
C GLY A 4 1.13 -9.55 6.30
N LYS A 5 0.91 -9.15 7.55
CA LYS A 5 -0.41 -9.07 8.16
C LYS A 5 -0.60 -7.74 8.87
N ILE A 6 -1.80 -7.17 8.78
CA ILE A 6 -2.13 -5.95 9.51
C ILE A 6 -2.14 -6.24 11.01
N VAL A 7 -1.35 -5.50 11.79
CA VAL A 7 -1.31 -5.63 13.26
C VAL A 7 -1.93 -4.43 13.98
N GLN A 8 -1.98 -3.26 13.34
CA GLN A 8 -2.57 -2.04 13.88
C GLN A 8 -3.20 -1.16 12.80
N ILE A 9 -4.28 -0.47 13.15
CA ILE A 9 -5.00 0.48 12.30
C ILE A 9 -5.29 1.74 13.11
N LEU A 10 -4.76 2.89 12.69
CA LEU A 10 -4.97 4.21 13.27
C LEU A 10 -5.35 5.19 12.15
N GLY A 11 -6.63 5.23 11.79
CA GLY A 11 -7.10 6.03 10.65
C GLY A 11 -6.45 5.54 9.35
N PRO A 12 -5.69 6.38 8.63
CA PRO A 12 -4.94 5.96 7.44
C PRO A 12 -3.58 5.30 7.78
N VAL A 13 -3.13 5.35 9.03
CA VAL A 13 -1.85 4.78 9.44
C VAL A 13 -2.04 3.29 9.77
N ILE A 14 -1.38 2.41 9.03
CA ILE A 14 -1.51 0.96 9.15
C ILE A 14 -0.14 0.39 9.49
N ASP A 15 -0.05 -0.41 10.55
CA ASP A 15 1.17 -1.17 10.84
C ASP A 15 1.02 -2.60 10.31
N VAL A 16 2.01 -3.07 9.55
CA VAL A 16 2.03 -4.38 8.90
C VAL A 16 3.25 -5.15 9.39
N GLU A 17 3.03 -6.34 9.94
CA GLU A 17 4.08 -7.26 10.36
C GLU A 17 4.36 -8.29 9.26
N PHE A 18 5.63 -8.48 8.92
CA PHE A 18 6.10 -9.47 7.96
C PHE A 18 6.67 -10.70 8.68
N GLU A 19 6.60 -11.85 8.03
CA GLU A 19 7.12 -13.09 8.62
C GLU A 19 8.65 -13.15 8.61
N THR A 20 9.29 -12.47 7.66
CA THR A 20 10.75 -12.50 7.46
C THR A 20 11.42 -11.20 7.94
N GLU A 21 12.75 -11.25 8.12
CA GLU A 21 13.58 -10.07 8.38
C GLU A 21 13.81 -9.21 7.14
N GLN A 22 13.50 -9.74 5.95
CA GLN A 22 13.49 -8.96 4.73
C GLN A 22 12.19 -8.15 4.73
N LEU A 23 12.34 -6.84 4.96
CA LEU A 23 11.23 -5.90 5.02
C LEU A 23 11.19 -5.09 3.72
N PRO A 24 9.99 -4.72 3.24
CA PRO A 24 9.84 -3.75 2.17
C PRO A 24 10.56 -2.44 2.52
N LEU A 25 11.12 -1.79 1.51
CA LEU A 25 11.85 -0.54 1.69
C LEU A 25 10.89 0.60 2.04
N ILE A 26 11.43 1.67 2.64
CA ILE A 26 10.69 2.92 2.76
C ILE A 26 10.34 3.40 1.34
N HIS A 27 9.10 3.85 1.17
CA HIS A 27 8.42 4.19 -0.09
C HIS A 27 7.98 3.01 -0.95
N ASP A 28 8.16 1.75 -0.52
CA ASP A 28 7.57 0.62 -1.23
C ASP A 28 6.05 0.60 -1.07
N ALA A 29 5.37 0.24 -2.16
CA ALA A 29 3.94 0.02 -2.16
C ALA A 29 3.60 -1.39 -1.67
N LEU A 30 2.57 -1.47 -0.83
CA LEU A 30 1.94 -2.71 -0.39
C LEU A 30 0.46 -2.70 -0.79
N THR A 31 -0.11 -3.88 -1.04
CA THR A 31 -1.52 -4.04 -1.39
C THR A 31 -2.27 -4.92 -0.40
N VAL A 32 -3.54 -4.61 -0.17
CA VAL A 32 -4.48 -5.43 0.60
C VAL A 32 -5.82 -5.49 -0.12
N VAL A 33 -6.47 -6.66 -0.10
CA VAL A 33 -7.81 -6.82 -0.69
C VAL A 33 -8.87 -6.40 0.33
N ASN A 34 -9.52 -5.26 0.09
CA ASN A 34 -10.63 -4.76 0.90
C ASN A 34 -11.94 -4.80 0.09
N LYS A 35 -12.96 -5.51 0.58
CA LYS A 35 -14.28 -5.66 -0.08
C LYS A 35 -14.17 -6.07 -1.57
N GLY A 36 -13.22 -6.95 -1.89
CA GLY A 36 -12.99 -7.43 -3.26
C GLY A 36 -12.23 -6.47 -4.18
N LYS A 37 -11.73 -5.34 -3.65
CA LYS A 37 -10.87 -4.40 -4.37
C LYS A 37 -9.49 -4.37 -3.76
N GLU A 38 -8.48 -4.28 -4.60
CA GLU A 38 -7.13 -4.01 -4.14
C GLU A 38 -7.02 -2.54 -3.75
N VAL A 39 -6.50 -2.28 -2.55
CA VAL A 39 -6.17 -0.93 -2.08
C VAL A 39 -4.69 -0.87 -1.72
N VAL A 40 -4.10 0.30 -1.95
CA VAL A 40 -2.65 0.52 -1.85
C VAL A 40 -2.31 1.29 -0.57
N MET A 41 -1.23 0.89 0.08
CA MET A 41 -0.55 1.65 1.12
C MET A 41 0.93 1.78 0.80
N GLU A 42 1.58 2.84 1.27
CA GLU A 42 3.02 3.07 1.09
C GLU A 42 3.75 2.94 2.43
N VAL A 43 4.93 2.32 2.45
CA VAL A 43 5.77 2.20 3.65
C VAL A 43 6.44 3.53 3.97
N GLU A 44 6.29 4.02 5.20
CA GLU A 44 6.91 5.27 5.67
C GLU A 44 8.02 5.05 6.67
N GLN A 45 7.94 3.98 7.47
CA GLN A 45 8.87 3.77 8.57
C GLN A 45 9.03 2.28 8.90
N HIS A 46 10.24 1.87 9.26
CA HIS A 46 10.49 0.59 9.92
C HIS A 46 10.34 0.75 11.44
N MET A 47 9.43 -0.01 12.04
CA MET A 47 9.08 0.09 13.47
C MET A 47 9.89 -0.87 14.36
N GLY A 48 10.67 -1.77 13.75
CA GLY A 48 11.27 -2.91 14.43
C GLY A 48 10.30 -4.09 14.56
N ASN A 49 10.75 -5.21 15.13
CA ASN A 49 9.94 -6.45 15.27
C ASN A 49 9.28 -6.88 13.95
N ARG A 50 10.02 -6.81 12.84
CA ARG A 50 9.54 -7.11 11.48
C ARG A 50 8.29 -6.32 11.07
N THR A 51 8.04 -5.17 11.70
CA THR A 51 6.87 -4.34 11.46
C THR A 51 7.25 -3.08 10.71
N VAL A 52 6.46 -2.75 9.69
CA VAL A 52 6.54 -1.48 8.96
C VAL A 52 5.28 -0.67 9.19
N ARG A 53 5.43 0.64 9.27
CA ARG A 53 4.33 1.59 9.32
C ARG A 53 4.07 2.12 7.92
N CYS A 54 2.82 2.08 7.51
CA CYS A 54 2.36 2.46 6.19
C CYS A 54 1.28 3.53 6.26
N ILE A 55 1.18 4.32 5.19
CA ILE A 55 0.05 5.22 4.95
C ILE A 55 -0.85 4.61 3.87
N LEU A 56 -2.11 4.38 4.20
CA LEU A 56 -3.12 3.89 3.28
C LEU A 56 -3.59 5.03 2.36
N LEU A 57 -3.57 4.79 1.05
CA LEU A 57 -4.01 5.72 0.01
C LEU A 57 -5.49 5.51 -0.39
N ALA A 58 -6.28 5.04 0.56
CA ALA A 58 -7.70 4.74 0.44
C ALA A 58 -8.39 4.90 1.81
N ALA A 59 -9.72 4.74 1.84
CA ALA A 59 -10.45 4.68 3.11
C ALA A 59 -10.10 3.38 3.86
N SER A 60 -9.84 3.49 5.17
CA SER A 60 -9.52 2.34 6.03
C SER A 60 -10.74 1.52 6.48
N GLU A 61 -11.95 1.97 6.14
CA GLU A 61 -13.18 1.24 6.44
C GLU A 61 -13.19 -0.16 5.83
N GLY A 62 -13.43 -1.17 6.67
CA GLY A 62 -13.44 -2.59 6.27
C GLY A 62 -12.10 -3.29 6.46
N LEU A 63 -11.00 -2.56 6.69
CA LEU A 63 -9.75 -3.16 7.11
C LEU A 63 -9.85 -3.66 8.56
N HIS A 64 -9.21 -4.79 8.83
CA HIS A 64 -9.11 -5.35 10.17
C HIS A 64 -7.77 -6.04 10.38
N LYS A 65 -7.42 -6.28 11.64
CA LYS A 65 -6.19 -6.97 12.01
C LYS A 65 -6.18 -8.40 11.45
N GLY A 66 -5.02 -8.87 11.04
CA GLY A 66 -4.82 -10.20 10.46
C GLY A 66 -5.07 -10.28 8.96
N MET A 67 -5.60 -9.23 8.31
CA MET A 67 -5.71 -9.20 6.85
C MET A 67 -4.33 -9.33 6.20
N GLU A 68 -4.26 -10.15 5.16
CA GLU A 68 -3.05 -10.38 4.38
C GLU A 68 -2.70 -9.15 3.53
N VAL A 69 -1.44 -8.73 3.61
CA VAL A 69 -0.87 -7.62 2.84
C VAL A 69 0.22 -8.19 1.94
N THR A 70 0.29 -7.75 0.68
CA THR A 70 1.29 -8.19 -0.29
C THR A 70 2.26 -7.06 -0.60
N ALA A 71 3.56 -7.31 -0.47
CA ALA A 71 4.59 -6.37 -0.92
C ALA A 71 4.72 -6.42 -2.45
N THR A 72 4.62 -5.25 -3.10
CA THR A 72 4.73 -5.16 -4.56
C THR A 72 6.18 -5.24 -5.06
N GLY A 73 7.15 -5.01 -4.17
CA GLY A 73 8.59 -5.06 -4.46
C GLY A 73 9.18 -3.76 -5.00
N GLY A 74 8.45 -2.64 -4.92
CA GLY A 74 8.95 -1.33 -5.26
C GLY A 74 7.93 -0.23 -4.94
N PRO A 75 8.25 1.03 -5.26
CA PRO A 75 7.36 2.15 -5.03
C PRO A 75 6.15 2.14 -5.97
N ILE A 76 5.18 2.98 -5.66
CA ILE A 76 4.02 3.23 -6.52
C ILE A 76 4.51 3.67 -7.91
N LYS A 77 3.97 3.03 -8.96
CA LYS A 77 4.31 3.32 -10.36
C LYS A 77 3.13 3.92 -11.07
N VAL A 78 3.34 5.05 -11.72
CA VAL A 78 2.32 5.81 -12.44
C VAL A 78 2.70 5.95 -13.92
N PRO A 79 1.73 6.11 -14.84
CA PRO A 79 2.03 6.31 -16.25
C PRO A 79 2.71 7.67 -16.49
N VAL A 80 3.72 7.69 -17.37
CA VAL A 80 4.45 8.91 -17.76
C VAL A 80 4.71 8.92 -19.27
N GLY A 81 4.69 10.11 -19.89
CA GLY A 81 4.98 10.27 -21.33
C GLY A 81 3.83 10.93 -22.08
N LYS A 82 3.91 10.98 -23.42
CA LYS A 82 2.92 11.70 -24.25
C LYS A 82 1.48 11.18 -24.05
N GLN A 83 1.31 9.91 -23.71
CA GLN A 83 -0.01 9.32 -23.46
C GLN A 83 -0.73 9.86 -22.22
N THR A 84 -0.05 10.63 -21.36
CA THR A 84 -0.67 11.28 -20.19
C THR A 84 -1.23 12.67 -20.51
N LEU A 85 -0.91 13.25 -21.67
CA LEU A 85 -1.36 14.59 -22.04
C LEU A 85 -2.88 14.64 -22.22
N GLY A 86 -3.52 15.62 -21.57
CA GLY A 86 -4.97 15.79 -21.60
C GLY A 86 -5.74 14.77 -20.76
N ARG A 87 -5.04 13.93 -19.97
CA ARG A 87 -5.65 12.95 -19.09
C ARG A 87 -5.69 13.42 -17.64
N MET A 88 -6.69 12.98 -16.88
CA MET A 88 -6.75 13.16 -15.42
C MET A 88 -6.48 11.82 -14.73
N PHE A 89 -5.56 11.80 -13.77
CA PHE A 89 -5.21 10.61 -13.00
C PHE A 89 -5.35 10.85 -11.50
N ASN A 90 -5.65 9.80 -10.74
CA ASN A 90 -5.50 9.81 -9.28
C ASN A 90 -4.02 9.61 -8.87
N VAL A 91 -3.76 9.63 -7.57
CA VAL A 91 -2.42 9.45 -6.99
C VAL A 91 -1.77 8.10 -7.34
N LEU A 92 -2.58 7.08 -7.65
CA LEU A 92 -2.12 5.75 -8.05
C LEU A 92 -1.89 5.64 -9.57
N GLY A 93 -2.08 6.74 -10.33
CA GLY A 93 -1.91 6.75 -11.78
C GLY A 93 -3.08 6.15 -12.55
N GLU A 94 -4.23 5.92 -11.89
CA GLU A 94 -5.44 5.43 -12.53
C GLU A 94 -6.23 6.60 -13.14
N ALA A 95 -6.70 6.44 -14.38
CA ALA A 95 -7.40 7.50 -15.07
C ALA A 95 -8.81 7.75 -14.51
N MET A 96 -9.16 9.02 -14.26
CA MET A 96 -10.43 9.46 -13.69
C MET A 96 -11.34 10.21 -14.68
N ASP A 97 -10.87 10.44 -15.91
CA ASP A 97 -11.49 11.29 -16.92
C ASP A 97 -12.61 10.61 -17.74
N LYS A 98 -13.52 9.90 -17.05
CA LYS A 98 -14.71 9.30 -17.66
C LYS A 98 -16.00 10.04 -17.29
#